data_AF-A0A058ZNC5-F1
#
_entry.id   AF-A0A058ZNC5-F1
#
_cell.length_a   1.000
_cell.length_b   1.000
_cell.length_c   1.000
_cell.angle_alpha   90.00
_cell.angle_beta   90.00
_cell.angle_gamma   90.00
#
_symmetry.space_group_name_H-M   'P 1'
#
loop_
_entity.id
_entity.type
_entity.pdbx_description
1 polymer ?
#
loop_
_entity_poly.entity_id
_entity_poly.type
_entity_poly.pdbx_seq_one_letter_code
_entity_poly.pdbx_strand_id
1 'polypeptide(L)'
;MFDGPASEQTAQHKAMFDDIISALMPDARAYGLPGRQALVWQIEAKMAHAVLMQRATFSTDPRAKERAQQAAQMRLSQCQGILLGA
;
A
#
# COMPACT_ATOMS: atom_id res chain seq x y z
N MET A 1 -10.63 -15.05 -15.76
CA MET A 1 -9.77 -14.54 -14.68
C MET A 1 -10.59 -13.47 -13.99
N PHE A 2 -11.37 -13.86 -12.98
CA PHE A 2 -12.33 -12.96 -12.33
C PHE A 2 -11.77 -12.65 -10.95
N ASP A 3 -11.15 -11.49 -10.87
CA ASP A 3 -10.43 -10.96 -9.71
C ASP A 3 -11.39 -10.57 -8.56
N GLY A 4 -12.70 -10.55 -8.86
CA GLY A 4 -13.78 -10.39 -7.91
C GLY A 4 -13.91 -8.99 -7.32
N PRO A 5 -15.00 -8.69 -6.59
CA PRO A 5 -15.26 -7.36 -6.06
C PRO A 5 -14.14 -6.80 -5.16
N ALA A 6 -13.43 -7.68 -4.45
CA ALA A 6 -12.31 -7.27 -3.60
C ALA A 6 -11.10 -6.77 -4.40
N SER A 7 -10.82 -7.34 -5.58
CA SER A 7 -9.74 -6.85 -6.44
C SER A 7 -10.13 -5.54 -7.12
N GLU A 8 -11.39 -5.38 -7.52
CA GLU A 8 -11.90 -4.11 -8.07
C GLU A 8 -11.77 -2.96 -7.06
N GLN A 9 -12.16 -3.18 -5.81
CA GLN A 9 -11.97 -2.22 -4.73
C GLN A 9 -10.48 -1.92 -4.50
N THR A 10 -9.62 -2.94 -4.55
CA THR A 10 -8.17 -2.76 -4.41
C THR A 10 -7.60 -1.90 -5.54
N ALA A 11 -8.06 -2.11 -6.78
CA ALA A 11 -7.66 -1.31 -7.93
C ALA A 11 -8.10 0.16 -7.80
N GLN A 12 -9.31 0.40 -7.32
CA GLN A 12 -9.82 1.75 -7.06
C GLN A 12 -9.01 2.48 -5.99
N HIS A 13 -8.76 1.83 -4.84
CA HIS A 13 -7.93 2.42 -3.79
C HIS A 13 -6.51 2.72 -4.28
N LYS A 14 -5.91 1.81 -5.06
CA LYS A 14 -4.60 2.03 -5.66
C LYS A 14 -4.60 3.26 -6.57
N ALA A 15 -5.62 3.39 -7.44
CA ALA A 15 -5.73 4.53 -8.35
C ALA A 15 -5.82 5.86 -7.58
N MET A 16 -6.64 5.93 -6.53
CA MET A 16 -6.73 7.12 -5.68
C MET A 16 -5.39 7.50 -5.04
N PHE A 17 -4.62 6.51 -4.58
CA PHE A 17 -3.28 6.76 -4.04
C PHE A 17 -2.30 7.28 -5.09
N ASP A 18 -2.31 6.69 -6.29
CA ASP A 18 -1.46 7.14 -7.40
C ASP A 18 -1.81 8.60 -7.77
N ASP A 19 -3.09 8.96 -7.76
CA ASP A 19 -3.56 10.33 -8.03
C ASP A 19 -3.09 11.32 -6.97
N ILE A 20 -3.24 10.99 -5.68
CA ILE A 20 -2.77 11.85 -4.57
C ILE A 20 -1.26 12.05 -4.64
N ILE A 21 -0.50 10.96 -4.82
CA ILE A 21 0.96 11.05 -4.94
C ILE A 21 1.33 11.92 -6.13
N SER A 22 0.73 11.69 -7.30
CA SER A 22 0.98 12.47 -8.51
C SER A 22 0.70 13.96 -8.29
N ALA A 23 -0.41 14.30 -7.63
CA ALA A 23 -0.80 15.68 -7.33
C ALA A 23 0.16 16.38 -6.37
N LEU A 24 0.69 15.68 -5.36
CA LEU A 24 1.58 16.26 -4.34
C LEU A 24 3.06 16.30 -4.74
N MET A 25 3.48 15.49 -5.73
CA MET A 25 4.89 15.39 -6.12
C MET A 25 5.53 16.72 -6.58
N PRO A 26 4.85 17.61 -7.34
CA PRO A 26 5.41 18.91 -7.72
C PRO A 26 5.79 19.75 -6.49
N ASP A 27 4.87 19.89 -5.54
CA ASP A 27 5.09 20.65 -4.31
C ASP A 27 6.18 20.02 -3.46
N ALA A 28 6.12 18.70 -3.25
CA ALA A 28 7.15 17.98 -2.51
C ALA A 28 8.56 18.22 -3.08
N ARG A 29 8.71 18.24 -4.40
CA ARG A 29 9.97 18.59 -5.07
C ARG A 29 10.38 20.04 -4.84
N ALA A 30 9.43 20.98 -4.92
CA ALA A 30 9.68 22.40 -4.64
C ALA A 30 10.15 22.61 -3.18
N TYR A 31 9.64 21.81 -2.24
CA TYR A 31 10.05 21.79 -0.83
C TYR A 31 11.30 20.92 -0.55
N GLY A 32 11.97 20.42 -1.59
CA GLY A 32 13.28 19.78 -1.47
C GLY A 32 13.27 18.25 -1.41
N LEU A 33 12.14 17.57 -1.65
CA LEU A 33 12.11 16.10 -1.79
C LEU A 33 12.67 15.68 -3.18
N PRO A 34 13.82 15.00 -3.25
CA PRO A 34 14.35 14.55 -4.54
C PRO A 34 13.47 13.46 -5.15
N GLY A 35 13.22 13.54 -6.47
CA GLY A 35 12.38 12.55 -7.17
C GLY A 35 12.87 11.10 -7.03
N ARG A 36 14.19 10.89 -6.98
CA ARG A 36 14.78 9.57 -6.71
C ARG A 36 14.39 9.04 -5.33
N GLN A 37 14.40 9.89 -4.31
CA GLN A 37 14.05 9.49 -2.95
C GLN A 37 12.57 9.13 -2.85
N ALA A 38 11.69 9.90 -3.49
CA ALA A 38 10.27 9.57 -3.57
C ALA A 38 10.02 8.20 -4.21
N LEU A 39 10.74 7.88 -5.30
CA LEU A 39 10.64 6.57 -5.94
C LEU A 39 11.15 5.43 -5.03
N VAL A 40 12.27 5.65 -4.34
CA VAL A 40 12.80 4.67 -3.38
C VAL A 40 11.77 4.35 -2.29
N TRP A 41 11.14 5.37 -1.69
CA TRP A 41 10.11 5.16 -0.68
C TRP A 41 8.89 4.39 -1.21
N GLN A 42 8.45 4.68 -2.44
CA GLN A 42 7.36 3.93 -3.06
C GLN A 42 7.71 2.45 -3.26
N ILE A 43 8.94 2.16 -3.67
CA ILE A 43 9.42 0.78 -3.85
C ILE A 43 9.49 0.08 -2.50
N GLU A 44 10.11 0.71 -1.49
CA GLU A 44 10.24 0.15 -0.15
C GLU A 44 8.87 -0.16 0.47
N ALA A 45 7.89 0.75 0.32
CA ALA A 45 6.53 0.53 0.79
C ALA A 45 5.86 -0.67 0.09
N LYS A 46 5.98 -0.76 -1.24
CA LYS A 46 5.44 -1.89 -2.02
C LYS A 46 6.07 -3.22 -1.60
N MET A 47 7.38 -3.25 -1.41
CA MET A 47 8.11 -4.45 -0.98
C MET A 47 7.71 -4.87 0.44
N ALA A 48 7.57 -3.92 1.36
CA ALA A 48 7.13 -4.21 2.73
C ALA A 48 5.73 -4.82 2.76
N HIS A 49 4.79 -4.28 1.98
CA HIS A 49 3.44 -4.85 1.84
C HIS A 49 3.46 -6.23 1.18
N ALA A 50 4.26 -6.43 0.12
CA ALA A 50 4.38 -7.73 -0.55
C ALA A 50 4.85 -8.82 0.43
N VAL A 51 5.85 -8.53 1.27
CA VAL A 51 6.36 -9.47 2.28
C VAL A 51 5.28 -9.81 3.32
N LEU A 52 4.52 -8.82 3.79
CA LEU A 52 3.42 -9.06 4.73
C LEU A 52 2.32 -9.93 4.11
N MET A 53 1.87 -9.60 2.90
CA MET A 53 0.84 -10.36 2.21
C MET A 53 1.29 -11.78 1.88
N GLN A 54 2.54 -11.96 1.44
CA GLN A 54 3.08 -13.30 1.17
C GLN A 54 3.08 -14.18 2.44
N ARG A 55 3.46 -13.62 3.60
CA ARG A 55 3.39 -14.35 4.88
C ARG A 55 1.96 -14.61 5.33
N ALA A 56 1.07 -13.63 5.18
CA ALA A 56 -0.34 -13.74 5.53
C ALA A 56 -1.09 -14.80 4.71
N THR A 57 -0.67 -15.03 3.46
CA THR A 57 -1.30 -16.00 2.56
C THR A 57 -0.64 -17.38 2.63
N PHE A 58 0.70 -17.44 2.62
CA PHE A 58 1.44 -18.67 2.34
C PHE A 58 2.32 -19.18 3.49
N SER A 59 2.36 -18.53 4.66
CA SER A 59 3.13 -19.06 5.79
C SER A 59 2.57 -20.39 6.28
N THR A 60 3.47 -21.34 6.57
CA THR A 60 3.15 -22.64 7.16
C THR A 60 3.06 -22.60 8.69
N ASP A 61 3.56 -21.55 9.33
CA ASP A 61 3.39 -21.31 10.77
C ASP A 61 2.09 -20.52 11.00
N PRO A 62 1.06 -21.11 11.66
CA PRO A 62 -0.22 -20.45 11.90
C PRO A 62 -0.07 -19.13 12.68
N ARG A 63 0.85 -19.05 13.64
CA ARG A 63 1.05 -17.83 14.44
C ARG A 63 1.73 -16.72 13.64
N ALA A 64 2.64 -17.08 12.73
CA ALA A 64 3.23 -16.11 11.81
C ALA A 64 2.19 -15.59 10.80
N LYS A 65 1.33 -16.48 10.31
CA LYS A 65 0.23 -16.15 9.40
C LYS A 65 -0.74 -15.16 10.02
N GLU A 66 -1.27 -15.45 11.21
CA GLU A 66 -2.21 -14.58 11.93
C GLU A 66 -1.61 -13.20 12.21
N ARG A 67 -0.37 -13.15 12.71
CA ARG A 67 0.33 -11.87 12.96
C ARG A 67 0.53 -11.07 11.67
N ALA A 68 0.89 -11.73 10.57
CA ALA A 68 1.05 -11.06 9.29
C ALA A 68 -0.29 -10.53 8.75
N GLN A 69 -1.39 -11.27 8.93
CA GLN A 69 -2.74 -10.81 8.56
C GLN A 69 -3.16 -9.58 9.35
N GLN A 70 -3.00 -9.60 10.68
CA GLN A 70 -3.32 -8.45 11.53
C GLN A 70 -2.48 -7.23 11.18
N ALA A 71 -1.16 -7.42 10.96
CA ALA A 71 -0.27 -6.35 10.55
C ALA A 71 -0.66 -5.78 9.18
N ALA A 72 -0.97 -6.62 8.20
CA ALA A 72 -1.41 -6.19 6.87
C ALA A 72 -2.72 -5.38 6.94
N GLN A 73 -3.72 -5.87 7.68
CA GLN A 73 -4.99 -5.18 7.88
C GLN A 73 -4.82 -3.82 8.56
N MET A 74 -3.99 -3.75 9.60
CA MET A 74 -3.69 -2.49 10.30
C MET A 74 -3.01 -1.47 9.37
N ARG A 75 -2.07 -1.90 8.52
CA ARG A 75 -1.41 -0.98 7.57
C ARG A 75 -2.37 -0.53 6.47
N LEU A 76 -3.19 -1.44 5.95
CA LEU A 76 -4.19 -1.10 4.96
C LEU A 76 -5.23 -0.11 5.50
N SER A 77 -5.71 -0.28 6.72
CA SER A 77 -6.66 0.66 7.33
C SER A 77 -6.03 2.04 7.57
N GLN A 78 -4.75 2.09 7.98
CA GLN A 78 -4.00 3.34 8.10
C GLN A 78 -3.86 4.05 6.75
N CYS A 79 -3.55 3.32 5.69
CA CYS A 79 -3.52 3.87 4.33
C CYS A 79 -4.91 4.37 3.92
N GLN A 80 -5.95 3.56 4.08
CA GLN A 80 -7.32 3.95 3.71
C GLN A 80 -7.79 5.22 4.43
N GLY A 81 -7.40 5.42 5.69
CA GLY A 81 -7.70 6.64 6.44
C GLY A 81 -7.08 7.92 5.86
N ILE A 82 -6.10 7.83 4.95
CA ILE A 82 -5.52 8.98 4.22
C ILE A 82 -6.39 9.34 3.01
N LEU A 83 -7.11 8.37 2.44
CA LEU A 83 -8.01 8.61 1.31
C LEU A 83 -9.26 9.35 1.82
N LEU A 84 -9.49 10.55 1.29
CA LEU A 84 -10.68 11.34 1.63
C LEU A 84 -11.93 10.64 1.09
N GLY A 85 -12.83 10.23 1.97
CA GLY A 85 -14.12 9.61 1.61
C GLY A 85 -14.11 8.09 1.46
N ALA A 86 -13.08 7.41 1.97
CA ALA A 86 -13.07 5.95 2.13
C ALA A 86 -13.99 5.47 3.27
#